data_AF-B4MHL8-F1
#
_entry.id   AF-B4MHL8-F1
#
_cell.length_a   1.000
_cell.length_b   1.000
_cell.length_c   1.000
_cell.angle_alpha   90.00
_cell.angle_beta   90.00
_cell.angle_gamma   90.00
#
_symmetry.space_group_name_H-M   'P 1'
#
loop_
_entity.id
_entity.type
_entity.pdbx_description
1 polymer ?
#
loop_
_entity_poly.entity_id
_entity_poly.type
_entity_poly.pdbx_seq_one_letter_code
_entity_poly.pdbx_strand_id
1 'polypeptide(L)'
;MTLIHRHLPGVSLSILGLFLASSCEAATEQLNNLPAGSQNAGARTLLRIYDECTRSEGGFVSCLKKKAISFIDRIAPIDAINIADGIKLIRLETATQPVGGFSAYSENELESSLARSGSDREAKLTSMLIERLSYFFNGHSLQVSFPKLTSDEIGRGLEE
;
A
#
# COMPACT_ATOMS: atom_id res chain seq x y z
N MET A 1 -4.11 -48.89 -30.39
CA MET A 1 -3.44 -49.55 -29.24
C MET A 1 -2.49 -48.54 -28.63
N THR A 2 -2.95 -47.77 -27.65
CA THR A 2 -2.13 -46.82 -26.88
C THR A 2 -2.18 -47.22 -25.41
N LEU A 3 -1.00 -47.27 -24.84
CA LEU A 3 -0.60 -48.13 -23.75
C LEU A 3 -0.90 -47.48 -22.40
N ILE A 4 -1.51 -48.27 -21.52
CA ILE A 4 -1.80 -47.97 -20.12
C ILE A 4 -0.47 -47.87 -19.37
N HIS A 5 -0.15 -46.72 -18.74
CA HIS A 5 0.82 -46.70 -17.65
C HIS A 5 0.35 -45.84 -16.46
N ARG A 6 -0.19 -46.57 -15.49
CA ARG A 6 -0.32 -46.32 -14.05
C ARG A 6 0.52 -45.16 -13.46
N HIS A 7 -0.23 -44.25 -12.82
CA HIS A 7 -0.03 -43.61 -11.52
C HIS A 7 1.26 -43.97 -10.74
N LEU A 8 2.07 -42.95 -10.40
CA LEU A 8 3.00 -42.96 -9.27
C LEU A 8 2.77 -41.68 -8.43
N PRO A 9 1.94 -41.71 -7.36
CA PRO A 9 1.67 -40.56 -6.51
C PRO A 9 2.68 -40.56 -5.35
N GLY A 10 3.77 -39.80 -5.47
CA GLY A 10 4.78 -39.78 -4.39
C GLY A 10 5.78 -38.64 -4.41
N VAL A 11 5.87 -37.87 -5.50
CA VAL A 11 6.92 -36.85 -5.66
C VAL A 11 6.38 -35.41 -5.54
N SER A 12 5.05 -35.23 -5.42
CA SER A 12 4.42 -33.91 -5.44
C SER A 12 4.53 -33.12 -4.12
N LEU A 13 4.67 -33.80 -2.97
CA LEU A 13 4.58 -33.12 -1.67
C LEU A 13 5.88 -32.45 -1.22
N SER A 14 7.04 -32.92 -1.66
CA SER A 14 8.35 -32.39 -1.22
C SER A 14 8.74 -31.09 -1.93
N ILE A 15 8.20 -30.84 -3.12
CA ILE A 15 8.53 -29.63 -3.91
C ILE A 15 7.75 -28.41 -3.39
N LEU A 16 6.56 -28.62 -2.82
CA LEU A 16 5.74 -27.53 -2.26
C LEU A 16 6.30 -26.97 -0.94
N GLY A 17 7.08 -27.76 -0.19
CA GLY A 17 7.66 -27.34 1.09
C GLY A 17 8.88 -26.42 0.98
N LEU A 18 9.61 -26.46 -0.14
CA LEU A 18 10.83 -25.65 -0.34
C LEU A 18 10.54 -24.21 -0.80
N PHE A 19 9.36 -23.94 -1.35
CA PHE A 19 9.00 -22.59 -1.80
C PHE A 19 8.61 -21.63 -0.65
N LEU A 20 8.17 -22.14 0.51
CA LEU A 20 7.73 -21.29 1.62
C LEU A 20 8.86 -20.77 2.51
N ALA A 21 10.04 -21.40 2.49
CA ALA A 21 11.20 -20.96 3.28
C ALA A 21 12.05 -19.88 2.60
N SER A 22 11.90 -19.68 1.29
CA SER A 22 12.77 -18.78 0.52
C SER A 22 12.33 -17.31 0.50
N SER A 23 11.20 -16.95 1.11
CA SER A 23 10.59 -15.62 0.94
C SER A 23 10.86 -14.63 2.09
N CYS A 24 11.56 -15.01 3.16
CA CYS A 24 11.72 -14.16 4.34
C CYS A 24 13.11 -13.50 4.53
N GLU A 25 14.08 -13.76 3.65
CA GLU A 25 15.47 -13.31 3.86
C GLU A 25 15.94 -12.20 2.89
N ALA A 26 15.01 -11.45 2.31
CA ALA A 26 15.34 -10.34 1.39
C ALA A 26 14.69 -8.98 1.74
N ALA A 27 14.09 -8.83 2.92
CA ALA A 27 13.42 -7.58 3.30
C ALA A 27 14.29 -6.60 4.12
N THR A 28 15.46 -7.02 4.62
CA THR A 28 16.23 -6.25 5.61
C THR A 28 17.36 -5.38 5.04
N GLU A 29 17.81 -5.58 3.79
CA GLU A 29 18.96 -4.82 3.25
C GLU A 29 18.60 -3.46 2.64
N GLN A 30 17.34 -3.20 2.27
CA GLN A 30 16.96 -1.98 1.54
C GLN A 30 16.76 -0.74 2.42
N LEU A 31 16.77 -0.87 3.76
CA LEU A 31 16.53 0.27 4.66
C LEU A 31 17.75 1.19 4.81
N ASN A 32 18.96 0.72 4.48
CA ASN A 32 20.21 1.43 4.77
C ASN A 32 20.60 2.48 3.73
N ASN A 33 19.90 2.57 2.58
CA ASN A 33 20.28 3.45 1.46
C ASN A 33 19.33 4.65 1.24
N LEU A 34 18.48 5.00 2.19
CA LEU A 34 17.55 6.14 2.08
C LEU A 34 18.21 7.47 2.52
N PRO A 35 18.29 8.53 1.67
CA PRO A 35 18.92 9.82 2.00
C PRO A 35 18.36 10.56 3.24
N ALA A 36 19.24 10.89 4.18
CA ALA A 36 18.95 11.23 5.59
C ALA A 36 18.24 12.58 5.91
N GLY A 37 17.73 13.34 4.94
CA GLY A 37 17.11 14.66 5.22
C GLY A 37 15.62 14.58 5.57
N SER A 38 14.81 14.16 4.59
CA SER A 38 13.36 13.94 4.71
C SER A 38 13.03 12.49 5.14
N GLN A 39 13.90 11.55 4.77
CA GLN A 39 13.65 10.12 4.96
C GLN A 39 13.73 9.67 6.41
N ASN A 40 14.37 10.47 7.26
CA ASN A 40 14.41 10.26 8.70
C ASN A 40 13.03 10.44 9.36
N ALA A 41 12.17 11.32 8.84
CA ALA A 41 10.81 11.50 9.39
C ALA A 41 9.90 10.33 8.99
N GLY A 42 9.98 9.88 7.73
CA GLY A 42 9.28 8.70 7.24
C GLY A 42 9.71 7.42 7.96
N ALA A 43 11.02 7.16 8.04
CA ALA A 43 11.57 5.99 8.71
C ALA A 43 11.17 5.92 10.20
N ARG A 44 11.25 7.04 10.94
CA ARG A 44 10.79 7.10 12.34
C ARG A 44 9.30 6.81 12.48
N THR A 45 8.49 7.26 11.52
CA THR A 45 7.05 7.03 11.55
C THR A 45 6.73 5.56 11.26
N LEU A 46 7.39 4.95 10.27
CA LEU A 46 7.24 3.52 9.97
C LEU A 46 7.68 2.64 11.15
N LEU A 47 8.79 2.97 11.79
CA LEU A 47 9.25 2.25 12.98
C LEU A 47 8.23 2.35 14.11
N ARG A 48 7.64 3.54 14.35
CA ARG A 48 6.58 3.71 15.35
C ARG A 48 5.34 2.88 15.04
N ILE A 49 4.90 2.85 13.78
CA ILE A 49 3.75 2.04 13.34
C ILE A 49 4.04 0.55 13.54
N TYR A 50 5.23 0.09 13.19
CA TYR A 50 5.67 -1.29 13.42
C TYR A 50 5.62 -1.65 14.91
N ASP A 51 6.22 -0.81 15.75
CA ASP A 51 6.26 -0.95 17.20
C ASP A 51 4.87 -0.93 17.85
N GLU A 52 3.95 -0.17 17.30
CA GLU A 52 2.56 -0.08 17.77
C GLU A 52 1.77 -1.32 17.35
N CYS A 53 1.93 -1.76 16.10
CA CYS A 53 1.19 -2.91 15.59
C CYS A 53 1.70 -4.26 16.09
N THR A 54 2.98 -4.38 16.43
CA THR A 54 3.52 -5.59 17.08
C THR A 54 2.99 -5.78 18.49
N ARG A 55 2.62 -4.69 19.17
CA ARG A 55 2.03 -4.70 20.52
C ARG A 55 0.48 -4.75 20.51
N SER A 56 -0.15 -4.76 19.34
CA SER A 56 -1.61 -4.72 19.22
C SER A 56 -2.26 -6.07 19.50
N GLU A 57 -3.25 -6.09 20.40
CA GLU A 57 -4.00 -7.29 20.78
C GLU A 57 -4.83 -7.89 19.63
N GLY A 58 -5.20 -7.07 18.64
CA GLY A 58 -5.98 -7.49 17.47
C GLY A 58 -5.18 -8.23 16.39
N GLY A 59 -3.88 -8.41 16.60
CA GLY A 59 -2.96 -8.98 15.62
C GLY A 59 -2.34 -7.91 14.71
N PHE A 60 -1.10 -8.16 14.31
CA PHE A 60 -0.28 -7.23 13.53
C PHE A 60 -0.95 -6.77 12.23
N VAL A 61 -1.52 -7.70 11.47
CA VAL A 61 -2.14 -7.43 10.17
C VAL A 61 -3.39 -6.55 10.32
N SER A 62 -4.24 -6.86 11.29
CA SER A 62 -5.43 -6.05 11.59
C SER A 62 -5.05 -4.63 12.00
N CYS A 63 -4.02 -4.44 12.83
CA CYS A 63 -3.53 -3.11 13.18
C CYS A 63 -3.06 -2.31 11.95
N LEU A 64 -2.28 -2.94 11.05
CA LEU A 64 -1.82 -2.27 9.83
C LEU A 64 -2.99 -1.86 8.93
N LYS A 65 -4.02 -2.69 8.80
CA LYS A 65 -5.24 -2.34 8.06
C LYS A 65 -5.93 -1.11 8.66
N LYS A 66 -6.05 -1.04 10.00
CA LYS A 66 -6.61 0.15 10.68
C LYS A 66 -5.77 1.40 10.38
N LYS A 67 -4.44 1.33 10.54
CA LYS A 67 -3.53 2.45 10.25
C LYS A 67 -3.61 2.90 8.80
N ALA A 68 -3.73 1.97 7.86
CA ALA A 68 -3.88 2.26 6.43
C ALA A 68 -5.21 2.98 6.13
N ILE A 69 -6.33 2.50 6.69
CA ILE A 69 -7.64 3.17 6.55
C ILE A 69 -7.56 4.61 7.06
N SER A 70 -7.08 4.80 8.30
CA SER A 70 -6.96 6.15 8.88
C SER A 70 -5.99 7.04 8.09
N PHE A 71 -4.94 6.48 7.49
CA PHE A 71 -4.05 7.23 6.62
C PHE A 71 -4.75 7.70 5.35
N ILE A 72 -5.48 6.81 4.66
CA ILE A 72 -6.21 7.15 3.43
C ILE A 72 -7.28 8.21 3.74
N ASP A 73 -8.04 8.05 4.82
CA ASP A 73 -9.05 9.02 5.24
C ASP A 73 -8.47 10.43 5.45
N ARG A 74 -7.22 10.53 5.93
CA ARG A 74 -6.53 11.81 6.13
C ARG A 74 -6.04 12.44 4.84
N ILE A 75 -5.59 11.64 3.87
CA ILE A 75 -5.05 12.16 2.61
C ILE A 75 -6.11 12.36 1.53
N ALA A 76 -7.22 11.63 1.59
CA ALA A 76 -8.30 11.71 0.61
C ALA A 76 -8.91 13.10 0.39
N PRO A 77 -9.03 13.99 1.40
CA PRO A 77 -9.52 15.35 1.17
C PRO A 77 -8.43 16.33 0.71
N ILE A 78 -7.16 15.92 0.57
CA ILE A 78 -6.07 16.82 0.16
C ILE A 78 -6.16 17.08 -1.34
N ASP A 79 -6.26 18.35 -1.74
CA ASP A 79 -6.45 18.72 -3.15
C ASP A 79 -5.24 18.41 -4.05
N ALA A 80 -4.03 18.53 -3.51
CA ALA A 80 -2.79 18.27 -4.24
C ALA A 80 -1.74 17.62 -3.33
N ILE A 81 -1.33 16.40 -3.68
CA ILE A 81 -0.32 15.63 -2.96
C ILE A 81 0.93 15.55 -3.83
N ASN A 82 2.04 16.12 -3.37
CA ASN A 82 3.33 16.02 -4.07
C ASN A 82 3.99 14.68 -3.72
N ILE A 83 4.25 13.85 -4.74
CA ILE A 83 4.85 12.52 -4.56
C ILE A 83 6.36 12.58 -4.77
N ALA A 84 6.77 13.24 -5.85
CA ALA A 84 8.16 13.45 -6.23
C ALA A 84 8.26 14.73 -7.07
N ASP A 85 9.48 15.13 -7.42
CA ASP A 85 9.70 16.26 -8.30
C ASP A 85 9.01 16.03 -9.66
N GLY A 86 8.10 16.94 -10.00
CA GLY A 86 7.30 16.85 -11.22
C GLY A 86 6.14 15.84 -11.17
N ILE A 87 5.91 15.11 -10.07
CA ILE A 87 4.78 14.15 -9.96
C ILE A 87 3.86 14.55 -8.80
N LYS A 88 2.60 14.82 -9.12
CA LYS A 88 1.55 15.18 -8.15
C LYS A 88 0.29 14.36 -8.36
N LEU A 89 -0.41 14.04 -7.28
CA LEU A 89 -1.80 13.59 -7.34
C LEU A 89 -2.69 14.80 -7.11
N ILE A 90 -3.62 15.05 -8.02
CA ILE A 90 -4.56 16.18 -7.97
C ILE A 90 -5.96 15.64 -7.82
N ARG A 91 -6.71 16.13 -6.84
CA ARG A 91 -8.11 15.76 -6.63
C ARG A 91 -8.95 16.29 -7.79
N LEU A 92 -9.81 15.42 -8.34
CA LEU A 92 -10.73 15.75 -9.41
C LEU A 92 -11.92 16.54 -8.86
N GLU A 93 -12.40 17.55 -9.59
CA GLU A 93 -13.61 18.29 -9.21
C GLU A 93 -14.87 17.40 -9.20
N THR A 94 -14.84 16.32 -9.98
CA THR A 94 -15.89 15.29 -10.03
C THR A 94 -15.81 14.30 -8.87
N ALA A 95 -14.83 14.41 -7.97
CA ALA A 95 -14.66 13.54 -6.82
C ALA A 95 -15.71 13.85 -5.73
N THR A 96 -16.93 13.39 -5.96
CA THR A 96 -18.06 13.53 -5.03
C THR A 96 -17.72 12.80 -3.73
N GLN A 97 -17.66 13.54 -2.62
CA GLN A 97 -17.52 12.94 -1.29
C GLN A 97 -18.69 11.97 -1.06
N PRO A 98 -18.46 10.76 -0.52
CA PRO A 98 -19.56 9.83 -0.26
C PRO A 98 -20.60 10.51 0.64
N VAL A 99 -21.89 10.28 0.38
CA VAL A 99 -22.98 10.83 1.17
C VAL A 99 -22.85 10.30 2.60
N GLY A 100 -22.56 11.19 3.57
CA GLY A 100 -22.21 10.84 4.96
C GLY A 100 -20.72 11.01 5.31
N GLY A 101 -19.86 11.26 4.32
CA GLY A 101 -18.41 11.35 4.47
C GLY A 101 -17.77 10.01 4.87
N PHE A 102 -16.50 9.79 4.49
CA PHE A 102 -15.67 8.95 5.36
C PHE A 102 -15.42 9.82 6.58
N SER A 103 -16.26 9.71 7.62
CA SER A 103 -15.90 10.25 8.92
C SER A 103 -14.53 9.70 9.21
N ALA A 104 -13.51 10.55 9.31
CA ALA A 104 -12.14 10.12 9.55
C ALA A 104 -12.17 9.27 10.82
N TYR A 105 -12.19 7.96 10.67
CA TYR A 105 -12.47 7.10 11.81
C TYR A 105 -11.26 7.25 12.71
N SER A 106 -11.49 7.79 13.90
CA SER A 106 -10.57 7.59 15.01
C SER A 106 -10.40 6.08 15.16
N GLU A 107 -9.18 5.62 15.43
CA GLU A 107 -8.90 4.18 15.59
C GLU A 107 -9.79 3.51 16.64
N ASN A 108 -10.33 4.32 17.55
CA ASN A 108 -11.27 3.96 18.61
C ASN A 108 -12.73 3.83 18.11
N GLU A 109 -13.16 4.69 17.18
CA GLU A 109 -14.47 4.57 16.51
C GLU A 109 -14.49 3.43 15.49
N LEU A 110 -13.33 3.14 14.90
CA LEU A 110 -13.18 1.97 14.05
C LEU A 110 -13.42 0.70 14.87
N GLU A 111 -12.92 0.62 16.11
CA GLU A 111 -13.10 -0.55 16.98
C GLU A 111 -14.54 -0.80 17.44
N SER A 112 -15.31 0.26 17.66
CA SER A 112 -16.73 0.14 18.05
C SER A 112 -17.63 -0.34 16.91
N SER A 113 -17.22 -0.11 15.66
CA SER A 113 -17.92 -0.57 14.45
C SER A 113 -17.61 -2.03 14.04
N LEU A 114 -16.58 -2.64 14.63
CA LEU A 114 -16.10 -3.97 14.24
C LEU A 114 -16.84 -5.07 15.00
N ALA A 115 -17.08 -6.19 14.29
CA ALA A 115 -17.69 -7.39 14.88
C ALA A 115 -16.83 -7.96 16.02
N ARG A 116 -17.47 -8.68 16.94
CA ARG A 116 -16.83 -9.28 18.13
C ARG A 116 -15.97 -10.51 17.79
N SER A 117 -16.18 -11.13 16.64
CA SER A 117 -15.36 -12.23 16.10
C SER A 117 -14.16 -11.69 15.30
N GLY A 118 -12.99 -12.30 15.49
CA GLY A 118 -11.75 -11.86 14.85
C GLY A 118 -11.78 -11.96 13.31
N SER A 119 -12.37 -13.02 12.75
CA SER A 119 -12.47 -13.23 11.29
C SER A 119 -13.35 -12.19 10.60
N ASP A 120 -14.50 -11.88 11.19
CA ASP A 120 -15.46 -10.95 10.59
C ASP A 120 -14.96 -9.50 10.71
N ARG A 121 -14.23 -9.21 11.79
CA ARG A 121 -13.47 -7.97 11.95
C ARG A 121 -12.43 -7.81 10.83
N GLU A 122 -11.63 -8.83 10.55
CA GLU A 122 -10.63 -8.78 9.47
C GLU A 122 -11.26 -8.58 8.08
N ALA A 123 -12.35 -9.30 7.80
CA ALA A 123 -13.06 -9.20 6.53
C ALA A 123 -13.66 -7.80 6.35
N LYS A 124 -14.28 -7.24 7.40
CA LYS A 124 -14.81 -5.87 7.40
C LYS A 124 -13.72 -4.83 7.18
N LEU A 125 -12.60 -4.92 7.89
CA LEU A 125 -11.45 -4.03 7.70
C LEU A 125 -10.94 -4.07 6.25
N THR A 126 -10.91 -5.27 5.66
CA THR A 126 -10.48 -5.44 4.27
C THR A 126 -11.46 -4.77 3.30
N SER A 127 -12.78 -4.96 3.46
CA SER A 127 -13.80 -4.28 2.65
C SER A 127 -13.68 -2.76 2.75
N MET A 128 -13.57 -2.23 3.97
CA MET A 128 -13.41 -0.80 4.19
C MET A 128 -12.16 -0.26 3.49
N LEU A 129 -11.01 -0.92 3.66
CA LEU A 129 -9.76 -0.50 3.02
C LEU A 129 -9.88 -0.44 1.50
N ILE A 130 -10.51 -1.45 0.88
CA ILE A 130 -10.74 -1.47 -0.58
C ILE A 130 -11.68 -0.34 -1.02
N GLU A 131 -12.75 -0.06 -0.27
CA GLU A 131 -13.66 1.05 -0.56
C GLU A 131 -12.93 2.41 -0.51
N ARG A 132 -12.09 2.63 0.51
CA ARG A 132 -11.32 3.88 0.67
C ARG A 132 -10.28 4.05 -0.41
N LEU A 133 -9.55 2.98 -0.76
CA LEU A 133 -8.61 3.00 -1.88
C LEU A 133 -9.31 3.29 -3.20
N SER A 134 -10.45 2.63 -3.44
CA SER A 134 -11.25 2.86 -4.65
C SER A 134 -11.69 4.31 -4.73
N TYR A 135 -12.20 4.87 -3.64
CA TYR A 135 -12.55 6.29 -3.60
C TYR A 135 -11.35 7.20 -3.88
N PHE A 136 -10.22 6.95 -3.22
CA PHE A 136 -9.01 7.75 -3.39
C PHE A 136 -8.53 7.74 -4.83
N PHE A 137 -8.37 6.57 -5.45
CA PHE A 137 -7.86 6.46 -6.82
C PHE A 137 -8.85 6.95 -7.88
N ASN A 138 -10.16 6.77 -7.68
CA ASN A 138 -11.14 7.34 -8.61
C ASN A 138 -11.28 8.86 -8.46
N GLY A 139 -10.95 9.40 -7.28
CA GLY A 139 -11.05 10.82 -6.97
C GLY A 139 -9.79 11.63 -7.25
N HIS A 140 -8.67 11.01 -7.65
CA HIS A 140 -7.41 11.69 -7.92
C HIS A 140 -6.85 11.34 -9.31
N SER A 141 -6.24 12.33 -9.95
CA SER A 141 -5.51 12.18 -11.20
C SER A 141 -4.02 12.42 -10.98
N LEU A 142 -3.18 11.66 -11.67
CA LEU A 142 -1.72 11.81 -11.62
C LEU A 142 -1.29 12.87 -12.64
N GLN A 143 -0.74 13.98 -12.16
CA GLN A 143 -0.17 15.05 -12.96
C GLN A 143 1.35 14.90 -13.02
N VAL A 144 1.89 14.77 -14.24
CA VAL A 144 3.33 14.79 -14.51
C VAL A 144 3.70 16.12 -15.17
N SER A 145 4.70 16.80 -14.61
CA SER A 145 5.28 18.02 -15.17
C SER A 145 6.64 17.70 -15.77
N PHE A 146 6.82 17.99 -17.05
CA PHE A 146 8.10 17.81 -17.72
C PHE A 146 9.04 18.99 -17.39
N PRO A 147 10.34 18.72 -17.16
CA PRO A 147 11.34 19.78 -17.03
C PRO A 147 11.45 20.58 -18.34
N LYS A 148 11.86 21.85 -18.24
CA LYS A 148 12.09 22.69 -19.41
C LYS A 148 13.30 22.14 -20.18
N LEU A 149 13.07 21.55 -21.35
CA LEU A 149 14.13 21.14 -22.25
C LEU A 149 14.69 22.39 -22.94
N THR A 150 15.93 22.77 -22.65
CA THR A 150 16.63 23.85 -23.35
C THR A 150 17.30 23.31 -24.61
N SER A 151 17.30 24.10 -25.69
CA SER A 151 17.81 23.67 -27.01
C SER A 151 19.27 23.18 -27.00
N ASP A 152 20.09 23.62 -26.04
CA ASP A 152 21.47 23.14 -25.84
C ASP A 152 21.60 21.64 -25.56
N GLU A 153 20.55 20.99 -25.04
CA GLU A 153 20.56 19.58 -24.64
C GLU A 153 20.00 18.65 -25.73
N ILE A 154 19.13 19.17 -26.60
CA ILE A 154 18.53 18.43 -27.73
C ILE A 154 19.51 18.39 -28.93
N GLY A 155 20.33 19.43 -29.11
CA GLY A 155 21.30 19.50 -30.21
C GLY A 155 22.35 18.39 -30.19
N ARG A 156 22.75 17.93 -29.00
CA ARG A 156 23.83 16.93 -28.84
C ARG A 156 23.46 15.51 -29.28
N GLY A 157 22.18 15.20 -29.45
CA GLY A 157 21.71 13.87 -29.87
C GLY A 157 21.44 13.75 -31.37
N LEU A 158 21.48 14.85 -32.13
CA LEU A 158 21.21 14.87 -33.57
C LEU A 158 22.50 15.00 -34.42
N GLU A 159 23.65 15.06 -33.75
CA GLU A 159 24.97 15.28 -34.37
C GLU A 159 25.83 13.99 -34.44
N GLU A 160 25.29 12.82 -34.06
CA GLU A 160 25.99 11.53 -34.12
C GLU A 160 25.29 10.51 -35.03
#